data_AF-A0A2E3W4Y1-F1
#
_entry.id   AF-A0A2E3W4Y1-F1
#
_cell.length_a   1.000
_cell.length_b   1.000
_cell.length_c   1.000
_cell.angle_alpha   90.00
_cell.angle_beta   90.00
_cell.angle_gamma   90.00
#
_symmetry.space_group_name_H-M   'P 1'
#
loop_
_entity.id
_entity.type
_entity.pdbx_description
1 polymer ?
#
loop_
_entity_poly.entity_id
_entity_poly.type
_entity_poly.pdbx_seq_one_letter_code
_entity_poly.pdbx_strand_id
1 'polypeptide(L)' 'MWQIKVKGLASGKVWTFGIQSDQLRTDILSFLRAQGLPIASSCSGKGQCEKCVFNESNLSCREWVKNWVGKEITFTYL' A
#
# COMPACT_ATOMS: atom_id res chain seq x y z
N MET A 1 -9.10 17.05 0.84
CA MET A 1 -9.28 15.65 0.38
C MET A 1 -8.00 14.90 0.64
N TRP A 2 -8.07 13.76 1.33
CA TRP A 2 -6.89 12.91 1.56
C TRP A 2 -6.70 11.99 0.37
N GLN A 3 -5.46 11.84 -0.06
CA GLN A 3 -5.10 10.99 -1.19
C GLN A 3 -3.79 10.27 -0.92
N ILE A 4 -3.59 9.15 -1.58
CA ILE A 4 -2.33 8.42 -1.60
C ILE A 4 -1.98 8.08 -3.04
N LYS A 5 -0.70 8.27 -3.37
CA LYS A 5 -0.17 7.93 -4.68
C LYS A 5 0.59 6.61 -4.58
N VAL A 6 0.30 5.69 -5.48
CA VAL A 6 0.94 4.39 -5.57
C VAL A 6 1.62 4.28 -6.92
N LYS A 7 2.90 3.90 -6.94
CA LYS A 7 3.70 3.74 -8.14
C LYS A 7 4.18 2.30 -8.27
N GLY A 8 3.91 1.68 -9.41
CA GLY A 8 4.46 0.38 -9.78
C GLY A 8 5.65 0.57 -10.71
N LEU A 9 6.83 0.09 -10.31
CA LEU A 9 8.04 0.24 -11.13
C LEU A 9 8.10 -0.77 -12.28
N ALA A 10 7.53 -1.97 -12.13
CA ALA A 10 7.53 -2.98 -13.17
C ALA A 10 6.52 -2.65 -14.28
N SER A 11 5.35 -2.12 -13.92
CA SER A 11 4.34 -1.68 -14.90
C SER A 11 4.50 -0.24 -15.36
N GLY A 12 5.28 0.58 -14.64
CA GLY A 12 5.38 2.03 -14.88
C GLY A 12 4.09 2.80 -14.55
N LYS A 13 3.10 2.15 -13.95
CA LYS A 13 1.79 2.77 -13.66
C LYS A 13 1.81 3.56 -12.37
N VAL A 14 0.98 4.60 -12.35
CA VAL A 14 0.73 5.43 -11.16
C VAL A 14 -0.77 5.43 -10.90
N TRP A 15 -1.15 5.07 -9.68
CA TRP A 15 -2.52 5.13 -9.18
C TRP A 15 -2.63 6.22 -8.13
N THR A 16 -3.75 6.93 -8.14
CA THR A 16 -4.09 7.90 -7.11
C THR A 16 -5.43 7.48 -6.51
N PHE A 17 -5.43 7.19 -5.21
CA PHE A 17 -6.65 6.79 -4.49
C PHE A 17 -7.06 7.88 -3.52
N GLY A 18 -8.34 8.25 -3.55
CA GLY A 18 -8.95 9.07 -2.51
C GLY A 18 -9.15 8.25 -1.23
N ILE A 19 -8.86 8.85 -0.09
CA ILE A 19 -8.97 8.20 1.23
C ILE A 19 -10.19 8.73 1.97
N GLN A 20 -11.04 7.82 2.41
CA GLN A 20 -12.15 8.08 3.33
C GLN A 20 -11.68 8.04 4.79
N SER A 21 -12.44 8.67 5.69
CA SER A 21 -12.05 8.81 7.10
C SER A 21 -11.97 7.49 7.87
N ASP A 22 -12.81 6.53 7.52
CA ASP A 22 -12.82 5.15 8.05
C ASP A 22 -11.57 4.36 7.61
N GLN A 23 -11.06 4.62 6.41
CA GLN A 23 -9.88 3.95 5.86
C GLN A 23 -8.57 4.36 6.54
N LEU A 24 -8.52 5.50 7.22
CA LEU A 24 -7.32 5.95 7.94
C LEU A 24 -6.82 4.94 8.99
N ARG A 25 -7.73 4.12 9.53
CA ARG A 25 -7.44 3.10 10.54
C ARG A 25 -7.25 1.71 9.94
N THR A 26 -7.04 1.61 8.63
CA THR A 26 -6.70 0.35 7.95
C THR A 26 -5.21 0.32 7.61
N ASP A 27 -4.64 -0.88 7.51
CA ASP A 27 -3.28 -1.06 7.02
C ASP A 27 -3.20 -0.87 5.50
N ILE A 28 -2.04 -0.47 4.99
CA ILE A 28 -1.82 -0.20 3.56
C ILE A 28 -2.12 -1.45 2.71
N LEU A 29 -1.74 -2.65 3.16
CA LEU A 29 -1.97 -3.87 2.40
C LEU A 29 -3.48 -4.10 2.19
N SER A 30 -4.27 -4.03 3.25
CA SER A 30 -5.73 -4.20 3.18
C SER A 30 -6.37 -3.12 2.31
N PHE A 31 -5.96 -1.86 2.48
CA PHE A 31 -6.44 -0.74 1.69
C PHE A 31 -6.20 -0.95 0.18
N LEU A 32 -4.96 -1.24 -0.22
CA LEU A 32 -4.59 -1.40 -1.63
C LEU A 32 -5.28 -2.60 -2.28
N ARG A 33 -5.44 -3.71 -1.55
CA ARG A 33 -6.19 -4.87 -2.02
C ARG A 33 -7.67 -4.56 -2.21
N ALA A 34 -8.28 -3.77 -1.31
CA ALA A 34 -9.65 -3.30 -1.47
C ALA A 34 -9.84 -2.39 -2.69
N GLN A 35 -8.77 -1.69 -3.12
CA GLN A 35 -8.74 -0.93 -4.38
C GLN A 35 -8.42 -1.80 -5.61
N GLY A 36 -8.29 -3.12 -5.44
CA GLY A 36 -8.05 -4.07 -6.54
C GLY A 36 -6.58 -4.25 -6.93
N LEU A 37 -5.61 -3.73 -6.17
CA LEU A 37 -4.20 -3.94 -6.47
C LEU A 37 -3.70 -5.31 -5.98
N PRO A 38 -3.01 -6.09 -6.82
CA PRO A 38 -2.52 -7.43 -6.49
C PRO A 38 -1.22 -7.37 -5.68
N ILE A 39 -1.29 -6.81 -4.46
CA ILE A 39 -0.13 -6.73 -3.56
C ILE A 39 0.21 -8.13 -3.05
N ALA A 40 1.48 -8.53 -3.19
CA ALA A 40 1.94 -9.86 -2.80
C ALA A 40 1.89 -10.04 -1.26
N SER A 41 1.24 -11.10 -0.80
CA SER A 41 1.18 -11.47 0.62
C SER A 41 0.98 -12.97 0.79
N SER A 42 1.72 -13.59 1.72
CA SER A 42 1.56 -15.01 2.07
C SER A 42 1.64 -15.31 3.57
N CYS A 43 1.46 -14.29 4.42
CA CYS A 43 1.47 -14.44 5.88
C CYS A 43 0.25 -13.84 6.57
N SER A 44 -0.86 -13.67 5.82
CA SER A 44 -2.10 -13.06 6.33
C SER A 44 -1.88 -11.71 7.04
N GLY A 45 -0.95 -10.89 6.52
CA GLY A 45 -0.65 -9.57 7.06
C GLY A 45 0.21 -9.54 8.34
N LYS A 46 0.80 -10.67 8.77
CA LYS A 46 1.65 -10.73 9.98
C LYS A 46 3.07 -10.16 9.79
N GLY A 47 3.45 -9.85 8.55
CA GLY A 47 4.75 -9.28 8.19
C GLY A 47 5.93 -10.26 8.27
N GLN A 48 5.70 -11.57 8.35
CA GLN A 48 6.75 -12.59 8.39
C GLN A 48 7.22 -13.04 7.00
N CYS A 49 6.38 -12.85 5.96
CA CYS A 49 6.75 -13.29 4.60
C CYS A 49 7.56 -12.25 3.81
N GLU A 50 7.58 -10.99 4.25
CA GLU A 50 8.32 -9.90 3.60
C GLU A 50 8.02 -9.67 2.11
N LYS A 51 6.85 -10.12 1.62
CA LYS A 51 6.46 -9.96 0.20
C LYS A 51 5.80 -8.62 -0.12
N CYS A 52 5.20 -7.98 0.88
CA CYS A 52 4.40 -6.77 0.72
C CYS A 52 5.24 -5.49 0.92
N VAL A 53 6.54 -5.56 0.57
CA VAL A 53 7.51 -4.48 0.74
C VAL A 53 7.25 -3.35 -0.26
N PHE A 54 7.34 -2.12 0.22
CA PHE A 54 7.28 -0.90 -0.56
C PHE A 54 8.31 0.10 -0.03
N ASN A 55 8.72 1.05 -0.87
CA ASN A 55 9.78 2.01 -0.55
C ASN A 55 11.00 1.32 0.06
N GLU A 56 11.41 0.21 -0.56
CA GLU A 56 12.58 -0.64 -0.25
C GLU A 56 12.54 -1.42 1.07
N SER A 57 11.94 -0.90 2.14
CA SER A 57 12.04 -1.50 3.47
C SER A 57 10.72 -1.58 4.26
N ASN A 58 9.67 -0.87 3.82
CA ASN A 58 8.43 -0.81 4.58
C ASN A 58 7.50 -1.96 4.20
N LEU A 59 6.86 -2.59 5.18
CA LEU A 59 5.86 -3.63 4.94
C LEU A 59 4.46 -3.02 4.95
N SER A 60 3.75 -3.11 3.84
CA SER A 60 2.39 -2.53 3.72
C SER A 60 1.39 -3.11 4.71
N CYS A 61 1.60 -4.32 5.22
CA CYS A 61 0.75 -4.90 6.26
C CYS A 61 1.06 -4.42 7.69
N ARG A 62 2.16 -3.66 7.89
CA ARG A 62 2.54 -3.08 9.19
C ARG A 62 2.34 -1.56 9.24
N GLU A 63 2.15 -0.95 8.08
CA GLU A 63 1.96 0.48 7.93
C GLU A 63 0.48 0.84 7.83
N TRP A 64 0.08 1.94 8.47
CA TRP A 64 -1.30 2.43 8.46
C TRP A 64 -1.51 3.49 7.39
N VAL A 65 -2.69 3.50 6.76
CA VAL A 65 -3.07 4.51 5.74
C VAL A 65 -2.83 5.95 6.22
N LYS A 66 -3.22 6.27 7.46
CA LYS A 66 -3.01 7.61 8.05
C LYS A 66 -1.56 8.11 8.00
N ASN A 67 -0.57 7.22 8.06
CA ASN A 67 0.85 7.59 8.08
C ASN A 67 1.37 7.99 6.68
N TRP A 68 0.62 7.63 5.64
CA TRP A 68 1.00 7.75 4.24
C TRP A 68 0.06 8.65 3.42
N VAL A 69 -0.89 9.32 4.07
CA VAL A 69 -1.71 10.36 3.44
C VAL A 69 -0.80 11.45 2.89
N GLY A 70 -1.00 11.80 1.62
CA GLY A 70 -0.22 12.81 0.91
C GLY A 70 1.20 12.38 0.52
N LYS A 71 1.58 11.12 0.79
CA LYS A 71 2.88 10.54 0.42
C LYS A 71 2.76 9.62 -0.78
N GLU A 72 3.92 9.27 -1.33
CA GLU A 72 4.07 8.29 -2.41
C GLU A 72 4.52 6.94 -1.84
N ILE A 73 3.88 5.87 -2.33
CA ILE A 73 4.20 4.49 -2.06
C ILE A 73 4.67 3.84 -3.36
N THR A 74 5.86 3.26 -3.35
CA THR A 74 6.45 2.63 -4.53
C THR A 74 6.63 1.13 -4.31
N PHE A 75 6.10 0.32 -5.21
CA PHE A 75 6.31 -1.12 -5.27
C PHE A 75 7.16 -1.48 -6.49
N THR A 76 8.17 -2.31 -6.29
CA THR A 76 9.10 -2.73 -7.35
C THR A 76 8.48 -3.72 -8.34
N TYR A 77 7.49 -4.49 -7.90
CA TYR A 77 6.88 -5.59 -8.67
C TYR A 77 5.49 -5.26 -9.24
N LEU A 78 4.93 -4.09 -8.92
CA LEU A 78 3.65 -3.62 -9.46
C LEU A 78 3.80 -2.95 -10.81
#